data_AF-A0A2V8YNK8-F1
#
_entry.id   AF-A0A2V8YNK8-F1
#
_cell.length_a   1.000
_cell.length_b   1.000
_cell.length_c   1.000
_cell.angle_alpha   90.00
_cell.angle_beta   90.00
_cell.angle_gamma   90.00
#
_symmetry.space_group_name_H-M   'P 1'
#
loop_
_entity.id
_entity.type
_entity.pdbx_description
1 polymer ?
#
loop_
_entity_poly.entity_id
_entity_poly.type
_entity_poly.pdbx_seq_one_letter_code
_entity_poly.pdbx_strand_id
1 'polypeptide(L)'
;MSYTLRTRTRYVALAVVAVLFGSVAIWALLARQRQKEAATPGPMLEQGYLDLDTPAFSLRLVRSSQTVAALKPKGAGDFDFTPGDLLVERSRDGYYHLGDVDLRLRPGTSGEWKGYSTALARKPVAALPTSAQILAAAQRRTSLALQFTLKNKTAENVQIGALGIPMIFNNVFNDRSLEQAHAICSFYDPYIGEDAGYLQVTRLSGQGGARRSTGASLFRDLTPRGITFEGFYDWMVHSAAFAENEWKKAKPWNPPTLATLAPGESRTYGVQLIIVDSIRDIEKTLPTIIAPSPWASRAMFFLNMFARSYFLITQNP
;
A
#
# COMPACT_ATOMS: atom_id res chain seq x y z
N MET A 1 75.48 -4.23 -12.99
CA MET A 1 74.10 -4.15 -13.55
C MET A 1 73.12 -4.91 -12.65
N SER A 2 73.17 -4.72 -11.32
CA SER A 2 72.45 -5.58 -10.36
C SER A 2 71.74 -4.81 -9.23
N TYR A 3 71.98 -3.50 -9.10
CA TYR A 3 71.35 -2.64 -8.09
C TYR A 3 69.99 -2.08 -8.56
N THR A 4 69.84 -1.81 -9.86
CA THR A 4 68.66 -1.19 -10.46
C THR A 4 67.44 -2.12 -10.58
N LEU A 5 67.64 -3.44 -10.68
CA LEU A 5 66.54 -4.41 -10.68
C LEU A 5 65.88 -4.54 -9.31
N ARG A 6 66.68 -4.56 -8.22
CA ARG A 6 66.19 -4.83 -6.86
C ARG A 6 65.30 -3.70 -6.30
N THR A 7 65.55 -2.46 -6.72
CA THR A 7 64.71 -1.30 -6.36
C THR A 7 63.38 -1.32 -7.12
N ARG A 8 63.39 -1.64 -8.43
CA ARG A 8 62.15 -1.75 -9.21
C ARG A 8 61.20 -2.83 -8.68
N THR A 9 61.72 -3.99 -8.26
CA THR A 9 60.89 -5.05 -7.67
C THR A 9 60.25 -4.63 -6.34
N ARG A 10 60.95 -3.83 -5.52
CA ARG A 10 60.42 -3.29 -4.25
C ARG A 10 59.31 -2.27 -4.47
N TYR A 11 59.45 -1.38 -5.45
CA TYR A 11 58.40 -0.40 -5.79
C TYR A 11 57.16 -1.06 -6.42
N VAL A 12 57.35 -2.09 -7.25
CA VAL A 12 56.23 -2.88 -7.80
C VAL A 12 55.51 -3.66 -6.69
N ALA A 13 56.25 -4.29 -5.76
CA ALA A 13 55.64 -5.00 -4.62
C ALA A 13 54.87 -4.04 -3.69
N LEU A 14 55.41 -2.87 -3.39
CA LEU A 14 54.73 -1.83 -2.61
C LEU A 14 53.49 -1.28 -3.32
N ALA A 15 53.54 -1.09 -4.64
CA ALA A 15 52.39 -0.65 -5.43
C ALA A 15 51.27 -1.70 -5.45
N VAL A 16 51.60 -3.00 -5.60
CA VAL A 16 50.61 -4.09 -5.57
C VAL A 16 49.96 -4.22 -4.20
N VAL A 17 50.73 -4.10 -3.11
CA VAL A 17 50.20 -4.11 -1.74
C VAL A 17 49.29 -2.90 -1.49
N ALA A 18 49.68 -1.70 -1.94
CA ALA A 18 48.85 -0.50 -1.81
C ALA A 18 47.52 -0.60 -2.58
N VAL A 19 47.53 -1.19 -3.79
CA VAL A 19 46.30 -1.44 -4.56
C VAL A 19 45.40 -2.48 -3.88
N LEU A 20 45.99 -3.55 -3.33
CA LEU A 20 45.23 -4.58 -2.59
C LEU A 20 44.58 -4.00 -1.32
N PHE A 21 45.31 -3.24 -0.50
CA PHE A 21 44.74 -2.58 0.68
C PHE A 21 43.72 -1.49 0.33
N GLY A 22 43.96 -0.72 -0.74
CA GLY A 22 43.00 0.25 -1.25
C GLY A 22 41.68 -0.40 -1.70
N SER A 23 41.77 -1.56 -2.37
CA SER A 23 40.58 -2.32 -2.80
C SER A 23 39.77 -2.87 -1.62
N VAL A 24 40.43 -3.38 -0.56
CA VAL A 24 39.75 -3.87 0.65
C VAL A 24 39.08 -2.72 1.41
N ALA A 25 39.73 -1.55 1.49
CA ALA A 25 39.15 -0.37 2.11
C ALA A 25 37.91 0.13 1.35
N ILE A 26 37.95 0.13 0.01
CA ILE A 26 36.81 0.49 -0.83
C ILE A 26 35.67 -0.53 -0.68
N TRP A 27 35.98 -1.83 -0.67
CA TRP A 27 34.99 -2.88 -0.41
C TRP A 27 34.38 -2.78 0.98
N ALA A 28 35.16 -2.47 2.02
CA ALA A 28 34.67 -2.26 3.37
C ALA A 28 33.79 -0.99 3.46
N LEU A 29 34.16 0.09 2.76
CA LEU A 29 33.37 1.32 2.70
C LEU A 29 32.04 1.10 1.97
N LEU A 30 32.06 0.36 0.84
CA LEU A 30 30.86 -0.02 0.09
C LEU A 30 29.97 -1.01 0.85
N ALA A 31 30.57 -1.96 1.57
CA ALA A 31 29.85 -2.89 2.44
C ALA A 31 29.21 -2.17 3.62
N ARG A 32 29.89 -1.17 4.20
CA ARG A 32 29.36 -0.33 5.27
C ARG A 32 28.29 0.65 4.76
N GLN A 33 28.40 1.15 3.53
CA GLN A 33 27.32 1.90 2.86
C GLN A 33 26.09 1.02 2.54
N ARG A 34 26.28 -0.28 2.28
CA ARG A 34 25.18 -1.25 2.14
C ARG A 34 24.55 -1.65 3.45
N GLN A 35 25.21 -1.42 4.59
CA GLN A 35 24.65 -1.67 5.90
C GLN A 35 23.72 -0.51 6.25
N LYS A 36 22.49 -0.56 5.71
CA LYS A 36 21.40 0.36 6.05
C LYS A 36 21.28 0.37 7.57
N GLU A 37 21.45 1.55 8.19
CA GLU A 37 21.26 1.69 9.63
C GLU A 37 19.88 1.14 9.99
N ALA A 38 19.82 0.32 11.05
CA ALA A 38 18.58 -0.27 11.51
C ALA A 38 17.59 0.85 11.82
N ALA A 39 16.42 0.80 11.19
CA ALA A 39 15.42 1.84 11.40
C ALA A 39 14.96 1.86 12.86
N THR A 40 14.80 3.06 13.41
CA THR A 40 14.21 3.23 14.75
C THR A 40 12.69 3.25 14.63
N PRO A 41 11.96 2.53 15.51
CA PRO A 41 10.50 2.63 15.60
C PRO A 41 10.07 4.08 15.83
N GLY A 42 9.12 4.52 15.02
CA GLY A 42 8.47 5.82 15.11
C GLY A 42 7.25 5.80 16.04
N PRO A 43 6.66 6.98 16.28
CA PRO A 43 5.71 7.20 17.36
C PRO A 43 4.42 6.38 17.23
N MET A 44 4.03 5.99 16.00
CA MET A 44 2.80 5.20 15.84
C MET A 44 2.89 3.82 16.50
N LEU A 45 4.10 3.27 16.69
CA LEU A 45 4.30 1.94 17.27
C LEU A 45 4.40 1.94 18.80
N GLU A 46 4.44 3.10 19.46
CA GLU A 46 4.63 3.22 20.91
C GLU A 46 3.54 2.51 21.73
N GLN A 47 2.30 2.50 21.21
CA GLN A 47 1.18 1.84 21.87
C GLN A 47 1.10 0.34 21.56
N GLY A 48 2.02 -0.21 20.76
CA GLY A 48 2.05 -1.61 20.37
C GLY A 48 0.92 -2.01 19.42
N TYR A 49 0.57 -3.30 19.46
CA TYR A 49 -0.29 -3.94 18.47
C TYR A 49 -1.54 -4.58 19.08
N LEU A 50 -2.59 -4.68 18.25
CA LEU A 50 -3.78 -5.47 18.50
C LEU A 50 -3.82 -6.58 17.43
N ASP A 51 -3.69 -7.82 17.89
CA ASP A 51 -3.83 -9.00 17.03
C ASP A 51 -5.28 -9.48 17.06
N LEU A 52 -5.82 -9.75 15.87
CA LEU A 52 -7.19 -10.18 15.63
C LEU A 52 -7.16 -11.40 14.71
N ASP A 53 -7.94 -12.41 15.05
CA ASP A 53 -8.08 -13.61 14.24
C ASP A 53 -9.48 -13.71 13.63
N THR A 54 -9.51 -14.06 12.35
CA THR A 54 -10.73 -14.38 11.61
C THR A 54 -10.55 -15.75 10.94
N PRO A 55 -11.64 -16.39 10.46
CA PRO A 55 -11.51 -17.64 9.72
C PRO A 55 -10.62 -17.55 8.47
N ALA A 56 -10.53 -16.38 7.84
CA ALA A 56 -9.78 -16.17 6.60
C ALA A 56 -8.42 -15.48 6.80
N PHE A 57 -8.25 -14.69 7.86
CA PHE A 57 -7.05 -13.87 8.06
C PHE A 57 -6.59 -13.85 9.52
N SER A 58 -5.27 -13.83 9.73
CA SER A 58 -4.66 -13.23 10.93
C SER A 58 -4.37 -11.75 10.61
N LEU A 59 -4.94 -10.84 11.40
CA LEU A 59 -4.83 -9.39 11.23
C LEU A 59 -4.08 -8.78 12.41
N ARG A 60 -3.10 -7.91 12.13
CA ARG A 60 -2.44 -7.09 13.16
C ARG A 60 -2.75 -5.62 12.88
N LEU A 61 -3.24 -4.93 13.90
CA LEU A 61 -3.47 -3.49 13.86
C LEU A 61 -2.46 -2.78 14.76
N VAL A 62 -2.01 -1.60 14.33
CA VAL A 62 -1.31 -0.66 15.20
C VAL A 62 -2.33 -0.05 16.16
N ARG A 63 -2.13 -0.15 17.47
CA ARG A 63 -3.13 0.32 18.46
C ARG A 63 -3.42 1.81 18.36
N SER A 64 -2.37 2.61 18.11
CA SER A 64 -2.50 4.06 18.06
C SER A 64 -3.37 4.52 16.88
N SER A 65 -3.20 3.96 15.68
CA SER A 65 -3.87 4.43 14.46
C SER A 65 -5.01 3.53 13.98
N GLN A 66 -5.12 2.31 14.52
CA GLN A 66 -5.96 1.23 14.00
C GLN A 66 -5.73 0.91 12.51
N THR A 67 -4.55 1.26 11.98
CA THR A 67 -4.12 0.87 10.64
C THR A 67 -3.52 -0.53 10.64
N VAL A 68 -3.60 -1.21 9.51
CA VAL A 68 -3.14 -2.59 9.36
C VAL A 68 -1.61 -2.62 9.29
N ALA A 69 -1.00 -3.33 10.26
CA ALA A 69 0.42 -3.63 10.32
C ALA A 69 0.78 -5.00 9.72
N ALA A 70 -0.17 -5.94 9.70
CA ALA A 70 -0.03 -7.22 9.01
C ALA A 70 -1.40 -7.74 8.57
N LEU A 71 -1.48 -8.26 7.35
CA LEU A 71 -2.66 -8.94 6.82
C LEU A 71 -2.24 -10.30 6.24
N LYS A 72 -2.33 -11.34 7.07
CA LYS A 72 -1.88 -12.69 6.69
C LYS A 72 -3.08 -13.59 6.41
N PRO A 73 -3.24 -14.10 5.18
CA PRO A 73 -4.30 -15.07 4.88
C PRO A 73 -4.02 -16.43 5.54
N LYS A 74 -5.05 -17.09 6.05
CA LYS A 74 -4.95 -18.44 6.62
C LYS A 74 -4.61 -19.44 5.52
N GLY A 75 -3.72 -20.39 5.83
CA GLY A 75 -3.29 -21.44 4.88
C GLY A 75 -2.17 -21.03 3.92
N ALA A 76 -1.62 -19.83 4.08
CA ALA A 76 -0.64 -19.27 3.15
C ALA A 76 0.77 -19.14 3.75
N GLY A 77 1.04 -19.83 4.86
CA GLY A 77 2.29 -19.69 5.61
C GLY A 77 2.42 -18.30 6.23
N ASP A 78 3.63 -17.75 6.22
CA ASP A 78 3.96 -16.46 6.84
C ASP A 78 3.74 -15.23 5.96
N PHE A 79 3.23 -15.43 4.74
CA PHE A 79 3.04 -14.35 3.78
C PHE A 79 2.13 -13.26 4.32
N ASP A 80 2.57 -12.02 4.17
CA ASP A 80 1.87 -10.82 4.56
C ASP A 80 1.55 -9.99 3.31
N PHE A 81 0.29 -9.63 3.14
CA PHE A 81 -0.13 -8.78 2.03
C PHE A 81 0.35 -7.34 2.19
N THR A 82 0.71 -6.91 3.40
CA THR A 82 1.17 -5.55 3.69
C THR A 82 2.69 -5.44 3.72
N PRO A 83 3.27 -4.23 3.60
CA PRO A 83 4.70 -3.98 3.83
C PRO A 83 5.13 -4.12 5.30
N GLY A 84 4.72 -5.20 5.98
CA GLY A 84 4.98 -5.42 7.41
C GLY A 84 6.48 -5.54 7.74
N ASP A 85 7.29 -5.99 6.78
CA ASP A 85 8.75 -6.04 6.90
C ASP A 85 9.40 -4.64 6.91
N LEU A 86 8.70 -3.63 6.39
CA LEU A 86 9.11 -2.22 6.37
C LEU A 86 8.39 -1.39 7.43
N LEU A 87 7.64 -2.01 8.35
CA LEU A 87 6.75 -1.30 9.26
C LEU A 87 7.51 -0.30 10.14
N VAL A 88 8.73 -0.64 10.56
CA VAL A 88 9.58 0.23 11.38
C VAL A 88 10.04 1.45 10.58
N GLU A 89 10.49 1.29 9.34
CA GLU A 89 10.84 2.40 8.44
C GLU A 89 9.63 3.30 8.16
N ARG A 90 8.45 2.69 8.04
CA ARG A 90 7.18 3.31 7.69
C ARG A 90 6.37 3.81 8.88
N SER A 91 6.98 3.88 10.07
CA SER A 91 6.26 4.15 11.33
C SER A 91 6.13 5.65 11.71
N ARG A 92 6.25 6.55 10.73
CA ARG A 92 6.16 8.01 10.92
C ARG A 92 5.17 8.66 9.96
N ASP A 93 4.89 9.94 10.17
CA ASP A 93 4.06 10.74 9.27
C ASP A 93 4.61 10.72 7.83
N GLY A 94 3.69 10.68 6.86
CA GLY A 94 4.01 10.60 5.44
C GLY A 94 4.07 9.19 4.83
N TYR A 95 3.97 8.12 5.64
CA TYR A 95 3.88 6.75 5.13
C TYR A 95 2.49 6.16 5.27
N TYR A 96 1.78 5.95 4.18
CA TYR A 96 0.41 5.45 4.24
C TYR A 96 0.36 3.98 4.67
N HIS A 97 -0.69 3.61 5.39
CA HIS A 97 -0.99 2.23 5.78
C HIS A 97 -2.42 1.89 5.37
N LEU A 98 -2.69 0.60 5.16
CA LEU A 98 -4.06 0.17 4.89
C LEU A 98 -4.94 0.50 6.11
N GLY A 99 -6.02 1.25 5.88
CA GLY A 99 -6.84 1.84 6.96
C GLY A 99 -6.68 3.35 7.12
N ASP A 100 -5.73 3.98 6.43
CA ASP A 100 -5.70 5.43 6.30
C ASP A 100 -6.82 5.95 5.37
N VAL A 101 -7.14 7.23 5.47
CA VAL A 101 -8.05 7.93 4.58
C VAL A 101 -7.57 9.34 4.25
N ASP A 102 -7.91 9.79 3.05
CA ASP A 102 -7.75 11.15 2.60
C ASP A 102 -9.09 11.76 2.22
N LEU A 103 -9.32 12.99 2.65
CA LEU A 103 -10.56 13.71 2.45
C LEU A 103 -10.29 15.08 1.82
N ARG A 104 -11.20 15.52 0.96
CA ARG A 104 -11.38 16.94 0.65
C ARG A 104 -12.79 17.34 0.99
N LEU A 105 -12.92 18.27 1.93
CA LEU A 105 -14.19 18.71 2.49
C LEU A 105 -14.41 20.20 2.20
N ARG A 106 -15.68 20.58 2.04
CA ARG A 106 -16.09 21.98 1.89
C ARG A 106 -17.39 22.23 2.68
N PRO A 107 -17.45 23.26 3.54
CA PRO A 107 -18.69 23.67 4.19
C PRO A 107 -19.69 24.24 3.16
N GLY A 108 -20.99 24.03 3.39
CA GLY A 108 -22.04 24.48 2.51
C GLY A 108 -21.96 23.84 1.12
N THR A 109 -22.14 24.66 0.07
CA THR A 109 -22.15 24.21 -1.34
C THR A 109 -21.15 24.95 -2.23
N SER A 110 -20.36 25.88 -1.68
CA SER A 110 -19.47 26.76 -2.45
C SER A 110 -18.23 27.15 -1.64
N GLY A 111 -17.14 27.52 -2.32
CA GLY A 111 -15.87 27.90 -1.71
C GLY A 111 -14.75 26.89 -1.94
N GLU A 112 -13.67 27.04 -1.19
CA GLU A 112 -12.44 26.26 -1.35
C GLU A 112 -12.55 24.86 -0.72
N TRP A 113 -11.95 23.87 -1.37
CA TRP A 113 -11.79 22.52 -0.83
C TRP A 113 -10.64 22.48 0.18
N LYS A 114 -10.90 21.93 1.37
CA LYS A 114 -9.87 21.71 2.38
C LYS A 114 -9.49 20.24 2.47
N GLY A 115 -8.19 19.96 2.33
CA GLY A 115 -7.62 18.62 2.40
C GLY A 115 -7.34 18.16 3.83
N TYR A 116 -7.59 16.88 4.09
CA TYR A 116 -7.27 16.20 5.34
C TYR A 116 -6.70 14.82 5.01
N SER A 117 -5.73 14.37 5.82
CA SER A 117 -5.10 13.07 5.66
C SER A 117 -4.83 12.48 7.03
N THR A 118 -5.17 11.21 7.24
CA THR A 118 -4.77 10.51 8.47
C THR A 118 -3.28 10.19 8.47
N ALA A 119 -2.63 10.07 7.32
CA ALA A 119 -1.24 9.62 7.22
C ALA A 119 -0.20 10.75 7.29
N LEU A 120 -0.56 11.98 6.89
CA LEU A 120 0.38 13.10 6.85
C LEU A 120 0.57 13.80 8.20
N ALA A 121 -0.35 13.59 9.15
CA ALA A 121 -0.28 14.14 10.49
C ALA A 121 -1.03 13.19 11.44
N ARG A 122 -0.44 12.02 11.74
CA ARG A 122 -1.11 10.97 12.51
C ARG A 122 -1.41 11.45 13.92
N LYS A 123 -2.59 11.06 14.39
CA LYS A 123 -2.98 11.20 15.79
C LYS A 123 -3.56 9.87 16.26
N PRO A 124 -3.35 9.51 17.53
CA PRO A 124 -3.99 8.33 18.09
C PRO A 124 -5.51 8.40 17.94
N VAL A 125 -6.13 7.29 17.54
CA VAL A 125 -7.58 7.13 17.41
C VAL A 125 -8.17 6.57 18.70
N ALA A 126 -9.37 7.03 19.04
CA ALA A 126 -10.12 6.45 20.16
C ALA A 126 -10.78 5.15 19.71
N ALA A 127 -10.49 4.04 20.39
CA ALA A 127 -11.17 2.78 20.14
C ALA A 127 -12.65 2.87 20.55
N LEU A 128 -13.55 2.53 19.62
CA LEU A 128 -14.98 2.42 19.90
C LEU A 128 -15.32 1.03 20.46
N PRO A 129 -16.32 0.90 21.35
CA PRO A 129 -16.77 -0.40 21.85
C PRO A 129 -17.22 -1.29 20.68
N THR A 130 -16.71 -2.51 20.62
CA THR A 130 -17.13 -3.53 19.64
C THR A 130 -18.30 -4.33 20.22
N SER A 131 -19.38 -4.54 19.47
CA SER A 131 -20.34 -5.61 19.79
C SER A 131 -19.81 -6.93 19.21
N ALA A 132 -20.19 -8.07 19.76
CA ALA A 132 -19.66 -9.39 19.38
C ALA A 132 -19.84 -9.78 17.89
N GLN A 133 -20.62 -9.00 17.11
CA GLN A 133 -20.81 -9.12 15.67
C GLN A 133 -20.07 -8.05 14.85
N ILE A 134 -19.47 -7.05 15.51
CA ILE A 134 -18.74 -5.92 14.92
C ILE A 134 -17.30 -5.98 15.46
N LEU A 135 -16.52 -6.95 14.99
CA LEU A 135 -15.06 -6.90 15.07
C LEU A 135 -14.48 -6.29 13.78
N ALA A 136 -15.13 -5.22 13.28
CA ALA A 136 -15.16 -4.76 11.88
C ALA A 136 -16.28 -5.43 11.07
N ALA A 137 -17.24 -4.63 10.61
CA ALA A 137 -18.51 -5.13 10.10
C ALA A 137 -18.39 -5.72 8.68
N ALA A 138 -18.53 -7.05 8.58
CA ALA A 138 -19.25 -7.80 7.54
C ALA A 138 -18.69 -9.22 7.45
N GLN A 139 -19.00 -10.05 8.44
CA GLN A 139 -18.65 -11.45 8.40
C GLN A 139 -19.64 -12.21 7.49
N ARG A 140 -19.38 -12.22 6.17
CA ARG A 140 -19.57 -13.46 5.39
C ARG A 140 -18.29 -14.26 5.63
N ARG A 141 -18.39 -15.56 5.91
CA ARG A 141 -17.37 -16.40 6.58
C ARG A 141 -15.94 -16.35 6.02
N THR A 142 -15.71 -15.76 4.84
CA THR A 142 -14.43 -15.63 4.14
C THR A 142 -13.97 -14.19 3.85
N SER A 143 -14.66 -13.16 4.36
CA SER A 143 -14.36 -11.76 4.04
C SER A 143 -14.05 -10.90 5.25
N LEU A 144 -13.07 -10.01 5.13
CA LEU A 144 -12.76 -8.93 6.07
C LEU A 144 -13.19 -7.60 5.45
N ALA A 145 -13.77 -6.68 6.22
CA ALA A 145 -14.16 -5.37 5.72
C ALA A 145 -13.54 -4.25 6.55
N LEU A 146 -13.00 -3.23 5.87
CA LEU A 146 -12.61 -1.98 6.50
C LEU A 146 -13.74 -0.97 6.27
N GLN A 147 -14.19 -0.32 7.34
CA GLN A 147 -15.30 0.62 7.28
C GLN A 147 -14.93 1.97 7.89
N PHE A 148 -15.42 3.03 7.25
CA PHE A 148 -15.21 4.40 7.63
C PHE A 148 -16.57 5.09 7.72
N THR A 149 -16.97 5.47 8.94
CA THR A 149 -18.18 6.27 9.15
C THR A 149 -17.79 7.73 9.31
N LEU A 150 -18.20 8.56 8.36
CA LEU A 150 -18.01 10.00 8.40
C LEU A 150 -19.28 10.62 8.96
N LYS A 151 -19.16 11.30 10.11
CA LYS A 151 -20.26 12.03 10.76
C LYS A 151 -20.04 13.53 10.64
N ASN A 152 -21.02 14.25 10.10
CA ASN A 152 -21.01 15.70 10.16
C ASN A 152 -21.35 16.16 11.58
N LYS A 153 -20.39 16.81 12.24
CA LYS A 153 -20.53 17.36 13.60
C LYS A 153 -20.77 18.87 13.61
N THR A 154 -20.86 19.52 12.45
CA THR A 154 -21.10 20.96 12.34
C THR A 154 -22.60 21.26 12.33
N ALA A 155 -22.96 22.55 12.37
CA ALA A 155 -24.33 23.02 12.24
C ALA A 155 -24.75 23.29 10.78
N GLU A 156 -23.85 23.09 9.82
CA GLU A 156 -24.07 23.36 8.40
C GLU A 156 -23.88 22.09 7.56
N ASN A 157 -24.37 22.09 6.33
CA ASN A 157 -24.06 21.02 5.39
C ASN A 157 -22.55 20.95 5.12
N VAL A 158 -22.01 19.76 4.94
CA VAL A 158 -20.61 19.55 4.54
C VAL A 158 -20.57 18.66 3.30
N GLN A 159 -19.88 19.13 2.27
CA GLN A 159 -19.60 18.35 1.08
C GLN A 159 -18.31 17.53 1.23
N ILE A 160 -18.35 16.28 0.80
CA ILE A 160 -17.21 15.38 0.61
C ILE A 160 -16.91 15.35 -0.88
N GLY A 161 -15.95 16.16 -1.32
CA GLY A 161 -15.56 16.27 -2.73
C GLY A 161 -14.45 15.32 -3.12
N ALA A 162 -13.66 14.83 -2.17
CA ALA A 162 -12.81 13.66 -2.37
C ALA A 162 -12.78 12.75 -1.14
N LEU A 163 -12.76 11.45 -1.40
CA LEU A 163 -12.51 10.41 -0.40
C LEU A 163 -11.61 9.36 -1.05
N GLY A 164 -10.34 9.32 -0.65
CA GLY A 164 -9.36 8.31 -1.05
C GLY A 164 -9.11 7.34 0.09
N ILE A 165 -9.08 6.04 -0.22
CA ILE A 165 -8.67 4.99 0.71
C ILE A 165 -7.37 4.37 0.15
N PRO A 166 -6.22 4.60 0.77
CA PRO A 166 -4.93 4.09 0.31
C PRO A 166 -4.82 2.57 0.38
N MET A 167 -4.44 1.96 -0.75
CA MET A 167 -4.34 0.51 -0.94
C MET A 167 -2.89 0.08 -0.82
N ILE A 168 -2.48 -0.16 0.43
CA ILE A 168 -1.09 -0.41 0.80
C ILE A 168 -0.83 -1.92 0.87
N PHE A 169 -0.52 -2.49 -0.29
CA PHE A 169 -0.05 -3.88 -0.44
C PHE A 169 1.44 -3.91 -0.74
N ASN A 170 2.17 -4.96 -0.38
CA ASN A 170 3.63 -5.00 -0.47
C ASN A 170 4.15 -5.11 -1.91
N ASN A 171 4.21 -4.02 -2.67
CA ASN A 171 4.87 -3.95 -4.00
C ASN A 171 6.24 -3.24 -3.96
N VAL A 172 6.83 -3.09 -2.77
CA VAL A 172 8.12 -2.40 -2.61
C VAL A 172 9.25 -3.38 -2.94
N PHE A 173 9.74 -3.39 -4.18
CA PHE A 173 10.82 -4.27 -4.61
C PHE A 173 12.23 -3.73 -4.31
N ASN A 174 12.33 -2.47 -3.88
CA ASN A 174 13.63 -1.82 -3.68
C ASN A 174 14.51 -2.59 -2.69
N ASP A 175 15.80 -2.68 -3.01
CA ASP A 175 16.82 -3.33 -2.18
C ASP A 175 16.54 -4.82 -1.86
N ARG A 176 15.71 -5.50 -2.66
CA ARG A 176 15.39 -6.93 -2.50
C ARG A 176 16.02 -7.77 -3.61
N SER A 177 16.47 -8.97 -3.25
CA SER A 177 16.79 -10.02 -4.24
C SER A 177 15.50 -10.50 -4.92
N LEU A 178 15.62 -11.17 -6.07
CA LEU A 178 14.47 -11.76 -6.75
C LEU A 178 13.73 -12.76 -5.85
N GLU A 179 14.48 -13.56 -5.09
CA GLU A 179 13.94 -14.55 -4.15
C GLU A 179 13.17 -13.87 -3.00
N GLN A 180 13.74 -12.81 -2.43
CA GLN A 180 13.07 -12.01 -1.41
C GLN A 180 11.80 -11.37 -1.96
N ALA A 181 11.89 -10.70 -3.11
CA ALA A 181 10.73 -10.08 -3.75
C ALA A 181 9.62 -11.13 -4.04
N HIS A 182 9.98 -12.32 -4.50
CA HIS A 182 9.06 -13.46 -4.68
C HIS A 182 8.36 -13.87 -3.38
N ALA A 183 9.09 -13.87 -2.26
CA ALA A 183 8.62 -14.39 -0.99
C ALA A 183 7.72 -13.41 -0.23
N ILE A 184 8.01 -12.10 -0.30
CA ILE A 184 7.36 -11.10 0.56
C ILE A 184 6.58 -10.02 -0.20
N CYS A 185 6.66 -9.95 -1.53
CA CYS A 185 5.90 -8.98 -2.30
C CYS A 185 4.67 -9.55 -3.00
N SER A 186 3.78 -8.63 -3.38
CA SER A 186 2.61 -8.83 -4.22
C SER A 186 2.58 -7.87 -5.40
N PHE A 187 2.12 -8.36 -6.56
CA PHE A 187 1.55 -7.51 -7.60
C PHE A 187 0.11 -7.18 -7.24
N TYR A 188 -0.33 -5.96 -7.55
CA TYR A 188 -1.74 -5.64 -7.48
C TYR A 188 -2.22 -4.78 -8.64
N ASP A 189 -3.23 -5.30 -9.34
CA ASP A 189 -3.74 -4.76 -10.60
C ASP A 189 -5.16 -4.20 -10.39
N PRO A 190 -5.38 -2.90 -10.64
CA PRO A 190 -6.69 -2.28 -10.52
C PRO A 190 -7.56 -2.57 -11.75
N TYR A 191 -8.76 -3.08 -11.51
CA TYR A 191 -9.86 -3.04 -12.46
C TYR A 191 -10.75 -1.83 -12.16
N ILE A 192 -10.71 -0.84 -13.05
CA ILE A 192 -11.49 0.39 -12.94
C ILE A 192 -12.88 0.15 -13.53
N GLY A 193 -13.85 -0.15 -12.69
CA GLY A 193 -15.22 -0.52 -13.09
C GLY A 193 -16.32 0.05 -12.19
N GLU A 194 -16.12 1.26 -11.64
CA GLU A 194 -17.03 1.90 -10.69
C GLU A 194 -17.39 0.98 -9.50
N ASP A 195 -18.68 0.71 -9.26
CA ASP A 195 -19.16 -0.16 -8.17
C ASP A 195 -18.81 -1.65 -8.37
N ALA A 196 -18.41 -2.04 -9.58
CA ALA A 196 -17.86 -3.35 -9.89
C ALA A 196 -16.32 -3.36 -9.93
N GLY A 197 -15.68 -2.21 -9.66
CA GLY A 197 -14.23 -2.12 -9.63
C GLY A 197 -13.65 -2.97 -8.50
N TYR A 198 -12.47 -3.53 -8.76
CA TYR A 198 -11.76 -4.34 -7.78
C TYR A 198 -10.25 -4.21 -7.94
N LEU A 199 -9.51 -4.56 -6.89
CA LEU A 199 -8.07 -4.73 -6.97
C LEU A 199 -7.75 -6.22 -6.82
N GLN A 200 -7.08 -6.79 -7.83
CA GLN A 200 -6.53 -8.13 -7.73
C GLN A 200 -5.15 -8.01 -7.07
N VAL A 201 -4.90 -8.77 -6.01
CA VAL A 201 -3.59 -8.80 -5.31
C VAL A 201 -3.07 -10.24 -5.34
N THR A 202 -1.89 -10.43 -5.93
CA THR A 202 -1.29 -11.75 -6.16
C THR A 202 0.18 -11.74 -5.75
N ARG A 203 0.70 -12.85 -5.21
CA ARG A 203 2.13 -13.00 -4.88
C ARG A 203 3.02 -12.81 -6.10
N LEU A 204 4.24 -12.32 -5.89
CA LEU A 204 5.18 -11.95 -6.95
C LEU A 204 5.82 -13.12 -7.72
N SER A 205 5.19 -14.30 -7.78
CA SER A 205 5.90 -15.50 -8.25
C SER A 205 6.03 -15.68 -9.78
N GLY A 206 6.03 -14.60 -10.58
CA GLY A 206 6.03 -14.66 -12.06
C GLY A 206 6.75 -13.46 -12.75
N GLN A 207 7.58 -13.76 -13.77
CA GLN A 207 8.54 -12.85 -14.43
C GLN A 207 7.96 -11.91 -15.51
N GLY A 208 8.48 -10.68 -15.58
CA GLY A 208 8.36 -9.76 -16.72
C GLY A 208 8.96 -8.38 -16.44
N GLY A 209 9.80 -7.85 -17.33
CA GLY A 209 10.54 -6.59 -17.13
C GLY A 209 9.65 -5.34 -17.21
N ALA A 210 9.91 -4.35 -16.36
CA ALA A 210 9.17 -3.08 -16.30
C ALA A 210 9.91 -1.92 -16.99
N ARG A 211 9.13 -1.03 -17.60
CA ARG A 211 9.61 0.17 -18.30
C ARG A 211 9.35 1.42 -17.44
N ARG A 212 10.36 2.28 -17.36
CA ARG A 212 10.42 3.53 -16.59
C ARG A 212 9.27 4.50 -16.88
N SER A 213 8.62 5.01 -15.82
CA SER A 213 7.98 6.32 -15.83
C SER A 213 8.64 7.25 -14.81
N THR A 214 9.04 8.45 -15.24
CA THR A 214 9.54 9.51 -14.37
C THR A 214 8.66 10.73 -14.56
N GLY A 215 7.90 11.10 -13.53
CA GLY A 215 7.08 12.30 -13.54
C GLY A 215 6.45 12.59 -12.17
N ALA A 216 6.65 13.83 -11.72
CA ALA A 216 5.96 14.64 -10.69
C ALA A 216 5.57 14.01 -9.32
N SER A 217 5.46 14.87 -8.32
CA SER A 217 5.02 14.58 -6.94
C SER A 217 3.49 14.36 -6.85
N LEU A 218 2.95 13.44 -7.65
CA LEU A 218 1.55 13.00 -7.54
C LEU A 218 1.33 12.11 -6.31
N PHE A 219 2.39 11.44 -5.85
CA PHE A 219 2.34 10.51 -4.73
C PHE A 219 2.77 11.20 -3.44
N ARG A 220 1.91 11.10 -2.41
CA ARG A 220 2.11 11.73 -1.10
C ARG A 220 2.85 10.81 -0.12
N ASP A 221 2.98 9.53 -0.44
CA ASP A 221 3.72 8.56 0.37
C ASP A 221 5.24 8.76 0.23
N LEU A 222 5.96 8.72 1.35
CA LEU A 222 7.41 8.97 1.42
C LEU A 222 8.30 7.81 0.97
N THR A 223 7.73 6.66 0.59
CA THR A 223 8.50 5.53 0.09
C THR A 223 9.28 5.92 -1.15
N PRO A 224 10.61 5.73 -1.16
CA PRO A 224 11.41 6.05 -2.33
C PRO A 224 10.90 5.30 -3.56
N ARG A 225 10.54 6.04 -4.60
CA ARG A 225 10.16 5.47 -5.90
C ARG A 225 11.40 5.09 -6.69
N GLY A 226 11.26 4.07 -7.53
CA GLY A 226 12.32 3.56 -8.39
C GLY A 226 11.74 2.83 -9.58
N ILE A 227 12.60 2.22 -10.39
CA ILE A 227 12.16 1.38 -11.54
C ILE A 227 11.29 0.22 -11.06
N THR A 228 11.52 -0.22 -9.84
CA THR A 228 10.89 -1.38 -9.23
C THR A 228 9.82 -1.01 -8.20
N PHE A 229 9.47 0.27 -8.06
CA PHE A 229 8.33 0.68 -7.21
C PHE A 229 7.81 2.04 -7.68
N GLU A 230 6.60 2.06 -8.22
CA GLU A 230 6.02 3.25 -8.84
C GLU A 230 5.18 4.10 -7.86
N GLY A 231 4.75 3.51 -6.75
CA GLY A 231 3.88 4.12 -5.75
C GLY A 231 2.75 3.18 -5.29
N PHE A 232 1.96 3.66 -4.33
CA PHE A 232 0.72 3.01 -3.92
C PHE A 232 -0.49 3.61 -4.66
N TYR A 233 -1.54 2.82 -4.84
CA TYR A 233 -2.81 3.30 -5.39
C TYR A 233 -3.74 3.75 -4.26
N ASP A 234 -4.60 4.73 -4.57
CA ASP A 234 -5.74 5.10 -3.72
C ASP A 234 -7.02 4.63 -4.39
N TRP A 235 -7.89 3.96 -3.63
CA TRP A 235 -9.28 3.77 -4.04
C TRP A 235 -10.05 5.08 -3.86
N MET A 236 -10.36 5.75 -4.97
CA MET A 236 -11.01 7.05 -4.97
C MET A 236 -12.54 6.90 -5.07
N VAL A 237 -13.24 7.13 -3.97
CA VAL A 237 -14.71 7.02 -3.88
C VAL A 237 -15.40 8.26 -4.46
N HIS A 238 -14.90 9.44 -4.12
CA HIS A 238 -15.39 10.74 -4.60
C HIS A 238 -14.21 11.51 -5.20
N SER A 239 -14.45 12.26 -6.27
CA SER A 239 -13.39 12.95 -7.01
C SER A 239 -13.78 14.32 -7.55
N ALA A 240 -14.97 14.84 -7.22
CA ALA A 240 -15.41 16.17 -7.63
C ALA A 240 -14.41 17.27 -7.25
N ALA A 241 -13.79 17.20 -6.07
CA ALA A 241 -12.80 18.19 -5.65
C ALA A 241 -11.55 18.20 -6.55
N PHE A 242 -11.14 17.04 -7.08
CA PHE A 242 -10.05 16.98 -8.05
C PHE A 242 -10.48 17.47 -9.43
N ALA A 243 -11.70 17.14 -9.86
CA ALA A 243 -12.29 17.64 -11.09
C ALA A 243 -12.41 19.17 -11.11
N GLU A 244 -12.85 19.76 -10.00
CA GLU A 244 -12.99 21.20 -9.82
C GLU A 244 -11.65 21.93 -9.75
N ASN A 245 -10.54 21.27 -9.38
CA ASN A 245 -9.25 21.90 -9.14
C ASN A 245 -8.16 21.45 -10.13
N GLU A 246 -7.61 20.25 -9.94
CA GLU A 246 -6.45 19.76 -10.69
C GLU A 246 -6.80 19.25 -12.09
N TRP A 247 -7.98 18.66 -12.27
CA TRP A 247 -8.37 17.96 -13.49
C TRP A 247 -9.25 18.80 -14.41
N LYS A 248 -9.30 20.12 -14.24
CA LYS A 248 -10.13 21.05 -15.05
C LYS A 248 -10.01 20.85 -16.56
N LYS A 249 -8.84 20.38 -17.04
CA LYS A 249 -8.54 20.17 -18.46
C LYS A 249 -8.49 18.69 -18.87
N ALA A 250 -8.82 17.77 -17.95
CA ALA A 250 -8.86 16.35 -18.21
C ALA A 250 -10.31 15.87 -18.28
N LYS A 251 -10.54 14.77 -19.01
CA LYS A 251 -11.81 14.04 -18.98
C LYS A 251 -11.56 12.74 -18.21
N PRO A 252 -11.94 12.65 -16.93
CA PRO A 252 -11.78 11.43 -16.15
C PRO A 252 -12.54 10.26 -16.78
N TRP A 253 -12.02 9.05 -16.62
CA TRP A 253 -12.68 7.83 -17.09
C TRP A 253 -14.02 7.61 -16.39
N ASN A 254 -14.05 7.82 -15.07
CA ASN A 254 -15.26 7.76 -14.25
C ASN A 254 -15.78 9.17 -13.98
N PRO A 255 -17.10 9.42 -14.11
CA PRO A 255 -17.70 10.71 -13.77
C PRO A 255 -17.36 11.14 -12.32
N PRO A 256 -16.92 12.39 -12.09
CA PRO A 256 -16.63 12.85 -10.74
C PRO A 256 -17.88 12.89 -9.87
N THR A 257 -17.79 12.35 -8.66
CA THR A 257 -18.89 12.35 -7.68
C THR A 257 -18.50 13.10 -6.41
N LEU A 258 -19.52 13.53 -5.67
CA LEU A 258 -19.42 14.07 -4.31
C LEU A 258 -20.59 13.58 -3.47
N ALA A 259 -20.48 13.74 -2.15
CA ALA A 259 -21.58 13.56 -1.21
C ALA A 259 -21.81 14.84 -0.41
N THR A 260 -23.03 15.08 0.04
CA THR A 260 -23.34 16.13 1.03
C THR A 260 -23.87 15.44 2.29
N LEU A 261 -23.36 15.85 3.45
CA LEU A 261 -23.85 15.42 4.77
C LEU A 261 -24.54 16.59 5.46
N ALA A 262 -25.81 16.43 5.81
CA ALA A 262 -26.54 17.37 6.66
C ALA A 262 -25.98 17.40 8.09
N PRO A 263 -26.29 18.42 8.90
CA PRO A 263 -25.89 18.47 10.32
C PRO A 263 -26.30 17.20 11.07
N GLY A 264 -25.34 16.53 11.71
CA GLY A 264 -25.56 15.28 12.44
C GLY A 264 -25.63 14.02 11.59
N GLU A 265 -25.75 14.13 10.26
CA GLU A 265 -25.81 12.99 9.34
C GLU A 265 -24.50 12.20 9.36
N SER A 266 -24.62 10.88 9.20
CA SER A 266 -23.48 9.97 9.06
C SER A 266 -23.59 9.18 7.78
N ARG A 267 -22.45 8.97 7.11
CA ARG A 267 -22.36 8.11 5.94
C ARG A 267 -21.21 7.13 6.09
N THR A 268 -21.46 5.88 5.71
CA THR A 268 -20.50 4.78 5.84
C THR A 268 -19.97 4.36 4.49
N TYR A 269 -18.65 4.31 4.40
CA TYR A 269 -17.87 3.85 3.26
C TYR A 269 -17.10 2.60 3.68
N GLY A 270 -16.83 1.69 2.75
CA GLY A 270 -16.05 0.52 3.09
C GLY A 270 -15.46 -0.21 1.91
N VAL A 271 -14.45 -1.01 2.22
CA VAL A 271 -13.78 -1.92 1.30
C VAL A 271 -13.84 -3.33 1.86
N GLN A 272 -14.05 -4.31 0.99
CA GLN A 272 -14.14 -5.72 1.39
C GLN A 272 -12.99 -6.51 0.79
N LEU A 273 -12.23 -7.17 1.66
CA LEU A 273 -11.12 -8.06 1.35
C LEU A 273 -11.62 -9.50 1.35
N ILE A 274 -11.41 -10.19 0.24
CA ILE A 274 -11.95 -11.52 -0.01
C ILE A 274 -10.83 -12.40 -0.55
N ILE A 275 -10.68 -13.58 0.04
CA ILE A 275 -9.78 -14.60 -0.50
C ILE A 275 -10.51 -15.37 -1.59
N VAL A 276 -9.83 -15.57 -2.72
CA VAL A 276 -10.25 -16.48 -3.77
C VAL A 276 -9.15 -17.48 -4.06
N ASP A 277 -9.54 -18.71 -4.39
CA ASP A 277 -8.59 -19.79 -4.65
C ASP A 277 -7.82 -19.61 -5.96
N SER A 278 -8.39 -18.85 -6.90
CA SER A 278 -7.79 -18.54 -8.19
C SER A 278 -8.29 -17.21 -8.75
N ILE A 279 -7.46 -16.56 -9.56
CA ILE A 279 -7.84 -15.38 -10.35
C ILE A 279 -9.08 -15.67 -11.22
N ARG A 280 -9.19 -16.91 -11.74
CA ARG A 280 -10.35 -17.32 -12.56
C ARG A 280 -11.66 -17.39 -11.80
N ASP A 281 -11.60 -17.42 -10.47
CA ASP A 281 -12.79 -17.47 -9.62
C ASP A 281 -13.27 -16.08 -9.21
N ILE A 282 -12.51 -15.02 -9.52
CA ILE A 282 -12.92 -13.63 -9.29
C ILE A 282 -14.27 -13.36 -9.97
N GLU A 283 -14.37 -13.65 -11.27
CA GLU A 283 -15.60 -13.42 -12.06
C GLU A 283 -16.80 -14.21 -11.54
N LYS A 284 -16.57 -15.41 -11.00
CA LYS A 284 -17.62 -16.25 -10.40
C LYS A 284 -18.06 -15.73 -9.03
N THR A 285 -17.15 -15.14 -8.28
CA THR A 285 -17.41 -14.66 -6.92
C THR A 285 -18.11 -13.30 -6.96
N LEU A 286 -17.78 -12.43 -7.92
CA LEU A 286 -18.34 -11.09 -8.09
C LEU A 286 -19.88 -11.03 -7.95
N PRO A 287 -20.70 -11.82 -8.69
CA PRO A 287 -22.15 -11.76 -8.60
C PRO A 287 -22.69 -12.09 -7.21
N THR A 288 -22.01 -12.98 -6.48
CA THR A 288 -22.46 -13.42 -5.15
C THR A 288 -22.27 -12.35 -4.09
N ILE A 289 -21.44 -11.32 -4.36
CA ILE A 289 -21.08 -10.24 -3.44
C ILE A 289 -21.80 -8.94 -3.80
N ILE A 290 -22.10 -8.71 -5.08
CA ILE A 290 -22.77 -7.50 -5.60
C ILE A 290 -24.24 -7.37 -5.13
N ALA A 291 -24.85 -8.39 -4.52
CA ALA A 291 -26.19 -8.32 -3.90
C ALA A 291 -26.34 -7.13 -2.91
N PRO A 292 -27.55 -6.53 -2.74
CA PRO A 292 -27.73 -5.22 -2.12
C PRO A 292 -27.19 -5.15 -0.69
N SER A 293 -26.38 -4.11 -0.41
CA SER A 293 -25.76 -3.83 0.90
C SER A 293 -26.01 -2.38 1.30
N PRO A 294 -26.14 -2.07 2.61
CA PRO A 294 -26.47 -0.74 3.10
C PRO A 294 -25.33 0.30 3.03
N TRP A 295 -24.27 0.11 2.23
CA TRP A 295 -23.08 0.98 2.23
C TRP A 295 -23.07 1.93 1.04
N ALA A 296 -22.58 3.16 1.24
CA ALA A 296 -22.62 4.22 0.23
C ALA A 296 -21.59 4.05 -0.91
N SER A 297 -20.61 3.15 -0.76
CA SER A 297 -19.67 2.76 -1.81
C SER A 297 -19.15 1.35 -1.57
N ARG A 298 -18.85 0.61 -2.65
CA ARG A 298 -18.23 -0.72 -2.58
C ARG A 298 -16.93 -0.74 -3.38
N ALA A 299 -15.90 -1.29 -2.76
CA ALA A 299 -14.67 -1.69 -3.44
C ALA A 299 -14.34 -3.12 -3.00
N MET A 300 -14.10 -4.00 -3.97
CA MET A 300 -13.79 -5.41 -3.71
C MET A 300 -12.31 -5.66 -3.93
N PHE A 301 -11.71 -6.48 -3.08
CA PHE A 301 -10.31 -6.86 -3.18
C PHE A 301 -10.24 -8.37 -3.22
N PHE A 302 -9.58 -8.89 -4.24
CA PHE A 302 -9.38 -10.32 -4.42
C PHE A 302 -7.93 -10.65 -4.11
N LEU A 303 -7.75 -11.44 -3.06
CA LEU A 303 -6.45 -11.91 -2.59
C LEU A 303 -6.30 -13.35 -3.09
N ASN A 304 -5.44 -13.57 -4.08
CA ASN A 304 -5.19 -14.92 -4.62
C ASN A 304 -4.00 -15.58 -3.91
N MET A 305 -4.23 -16.80 -3.39
CA MET A 305 -3.22 -17.60 -2.70
C MET A 305 -2.44 -18.58 -3.60
N PHE A 306 -2.89 -18.82 -4.84
CA PHE A 306 -2.25 -19.76 -5.76
C PHE A 306 -1.84 -19.10 -7.08
N ALA A 307 -0.53 -19.00 -7.31
CA ALA A 307 0.03 -18.78 -8.62
C ALA A 307 0.50 -20.14 -9.19
N ARG A 308 -0.29 -20.70 -10.12
CA ARG A 308 0.23 -21.66 -11.10
C ARG A 308 0.23 -20.98 -12.46
N SER A 309 1.41 -20.54 -12.87
CA SER A 309 1.67 -19.97 -14.19
C SER A 309 1.42 -21.04 -15.25
N TYR A 310 0.48 -20.79 -16.16
CA TYR A 310 0.41 -21.50 -17.44
C TYR A 310 0.94 -20.54 -18.51
N PHE A 311 2.12 -20.85 -19.04
CA PHE A 311 2.66 -20.20 -20.23
C PHE A 311 1.89 -20.71 -21.44
N LEU A 312 1.28 -19.82 -22.21
CA LEU A 312 0.93 -20.07 -23.60
C LEU A 312 1.92 -19.26 -24.44
N ILE A 313 3.01 -19.92 -24.84
CA ILE A 313 3.82 -19.48 -25.96
C ILE A 313 2.99 -19.81 -27.20
N THR A 314 2.40 -18.80 -27.83
CA THR A 314 2.02 -18.92 -29.24
C THR A 314 3.13 -18.30 -30.07
N GLN A 315 4.09 -19.12 -30.49
CA GLN A 315 4.81 -18.85 -31.72
C GLN A 315 3.87 -19.12 -32.89
N ASN A 316 3.78 -18.17 -33.81
CA ASN A 316 3.98 -18.35 -35.27
C ASN A 316 3.10 -17.43 -36.11
N PRO A 317 3.42 -17.26 -37.40
CA PRO A 317 4.73 -17.36 -38.07
C PRO A 317 5.29 -15.99 -38.47
#